data_AF-A0A183AZ30-F1
#
_entry.id   AF-A0A183AZ30-F1
#
_cell.length_a   1.000
_cell.length_b   1.000
_cell.length_c   1.000
_cell.angle_alpha   90.00
_cell.angle_beta   90.00
_cell.angle_gamma   90.00
#
_symmetry.space_group_name_H-M   'P 1'
#
loop_
_entity.id
_entity.type
_entity.pdbx_description
1 polymer ?
#
loop_
_entity_poly.entity_id
_entity_poly.type
_entity_poly.pdbx_seq_one_letter_code
_entity_poly.pdbx_strand_id
1 'polypeptide(L)'
;MLDTRRSIPPGNEYNTVRRTRSAELKRFLKENGETWWAQRASEMELASASGNAHKLFRLIRDTGNKKPCVRETIYENKGECIHKLQRWLRCWAELIHQQLCWPRISPPPSPDACSAPSTVDISSPTEEEVSRELRLLKRHKSPGLDGLLPALFKDDDARCLRINFLISNQLEY
;
A
#
# COMPACT_ATOMS: atom_id res chain seq x y z
N MET A 1 28.17 -23.39 16.47
CA MET A 1 28.34 -23.37 14.98
C MET A 1 28.67 -21.98 14.44
N LEU A 2 27.99 -20.90 14.89
CA LEU A 2 28.33 -19.52 14.51
C LEU A 2 29.64 -19.04 15.15
N ASP A 3 29.94 -19.49 16.37
CA ASP A 3 31.15 -19.09 17.11
C ASP A 3 32.43 -19.51 16.40
N THR A 4 32.43 -20.68 15.75
CA THR A 4 33.60 -21.18 15.02
C THR A 4 33.91 -20.37 13.76
N ARG A 5 32.96 -19.62 13.20
CA ARG A 5 33.24 -18.64 12.12
C ARG A 5 33.90 -17.40 12.69
N ARG A 6 33.52 -16.96 13.90
CA ARG A 6 34.08 -15.79 14.57
C ARG A 6 35.52 -16.03 15.05
N SER A 7 35.88 -17.29 15.31
CA SER A 7 37.24 -17.67 15.72
C SER A 7 38.27 -17.76 14.57
N ILE A 8 37.88 -17.53 13.30
CA ILE A 8 38.82 -17.59 12.17
C ILE A 8 39.68 -16.31 12.14
N PRO A 9 41.03 -16.41 12.18
CA PRO A 9 41.89 -15.24 12.17
C PRO A 9 41.76 -14.38 10.90
N PRO A 10 42.13 -13.09 10.97
CA PRO A 10 42.37 -12.26 9.79
C PRO A 10 43.61 -12.75 9.04
N GLY A 11 43.61 -12.65 7.71
CA GLY A 11 44.69 -13.18 6.85
C GLY A 11 44.14 -13.81 5.58
N ASN A 12 44.89 -13.70 4.47
CA ASN A 12 44.47 -14.26 3.17
C ASN A 12 44.62 -15.79 3.12
N GLU A 13 45.53 -16.35 3.89
CA GLU A 13 45.77 -17.79 4.07
C GLU A 13 44.55 -18.54 4.62
N TYR A 14 43.72 -17.87 5.43
CA TYR A 14 42.49 -18.43 5.99
C TYR A 14 41.24 -18.19 5.11
N ASN A 15 41.38 -17.59 3.92
CA ASN A 15 40.24 -17.29 3.06
C ASN A 15 39.50 -18.55 2.59
N THR A 16 40.23 -19.62 2.30
CA THR A 16 39.64 -20.92 1.90
C THR A 16 38.78 -21.49 3.03
N VAL A 17 39.32 -21.54 4.25
CA VAL A 17 38.63 -21.98 5.47
C VAL A 17 37.40 -21.13 5.77
N ARG A 18 37.49 -19.81 5.60
CA ARG A 18 36.35 -18.90 5.80
C ARG A 18 35.24 -19.15 4.77
N ARG A 19 35.61 -19.41 3.51
CA ARG A 19 34.66 -19.72 2.42
C ARG A 19 33.94 -21.03 2.67
N THR A 20 34.68 -22.11 2.95
CA THR A 20 34.07 -23.43 3.25
C THR A 20 33.14 -23.33 4.45
N ARG A 21 33.58 -22.70 5.53
CA ARG A 21 32.76 -22.52 6.73
C ARG A 21 31.50 -21.69 6.47
N SER A 22 31.61 -20.65 5.64
CA SER A 22 30.46 -19.83 5.25
C SER A 22 29.47 -20.61 4.38
N ALA A 23 29.96 -21.48 3.50
CA ALA A 23 29.12 -22.36 2.68
C ALA A 23 28.38 -23.39 3.54
N GLU A 24 29.07 -24.03 4.49
CA GLU A 24 28.45 -24.94 5.47
C GLU A 24 27.36 -24.25 6.28
N LEU A 25 27.64 -23.05 6.81
CA LEU A 25 26.66 -22.29 7.58
C LEU A 25 25.44 -21.91 6.75
N LYS A 26 25.63 -21.48 5.49
CA LYS A 26 24.52 -21.20 4.59
C LYS A 26 23.68 -22.44 4.34
N ARG A 27 24.32 -23.60 4.13
CA ARG A 27 23.64 -24.87 3.93
C ARG A 27 22.84 -25.27 5.17
N PHE A 28 23.46 -25.24 6.35
CA PHE A 28 22.80 -25.53 7.63
C PHE A 28 21.62 -24.59 7.91
N LEU A 29 21.77 -23.28 7.65
CA LEU A 29 20.69 -22.32 7.81
C LEU A 29 19.55 -22.56 6.83
N LYS A 30 19.86 -22.98 5.60
CA LYS A 30 18.86 -23.35 4.60
C LYS A 30 18.10 -24.61 5.05
N GLU A 31 18.82 -25.67 5.40
CA GLU A 31 18.23 -26.93 5.88
C GLU A 31 17.37 -26.70 7.13
N ASN A 32 17.84 -25.93 8.11
CA ASN A 32 17.05 -25.57 9.28
C ASN A 32 15.85 -24.69 8.96
N GLY A 33 16.00 -23.77 8.00
CA GLY A 33 14.89 -22.94 7.53
C GLY A 33 13.82 -23.80 6.88
N GLU A 34 14.22 -24.73 6.01
CA GLU A 34 13.33 -25.68 5.34
C GLU A 34 12.61 -26.59 6.34
N THR A 35 13.30 -27.14 7.34
CA THR A 35 12.66 -27.98 8.37
C THR A 35 11.68 -27.17 9.22
N TRP A 36 12.04 -25.93 9.59
CA TRP A 36 11.13 -25.05 10.31
C TRP A 36 9.89 -24.69 9.49
N TRP A 37 10.05 -24.36 8.20
CA TRP A 37 8.92 -24.07 7.31
C TRP A 37 8.05 -25.29 7.07
N ALA A 38 8.64 -26.48 6.90
CA ALA A 38 7.91 -27.74 6.73
C ALA A 38 7.07 -28.06 7.97
N GLN A 39 7.65 -27.96 9.17
CA GLN A 39 6.91 -28.14 10.42
C GLN A 39 5.77 -27.12 10.52
N ARG A 40 6.05 -25.86 10.21
CA ARG A 40 5.06 -24.78 10.30
C ARG A 40 3.91 -24.97 9.31
N ALA A 41 4.19 -25.44 8.09
CA ALA A 41 3.17 -25.77 7.09
C ALA A 41 2.29 -26.93 7.56
N SER A 42 2.88 -27.97 8.15
CA SER A 42 2.13 -29.09 8.74
C SER A 42 1.20 -28.63 9.87
N GLU A 43 1.67 -27.74 10.76
CA GLU A 43 0.84 -27.15 11.81
C GLU A 43 -0.35 -26.34 11.26
N MET A 44 -0.15 -25.61 10.16
CA MET A 44 -1.21 -24.87 9.48
C MET A 44 -2.24 -25.81 8.84
N GLU A 45 -1.78 -26.87 8.17
CA GLU A 45 -2.64 -27.90 7.56
C GLU A 45 -3.51 -28.59 8.63
N LEU A 46 -2.91 -29.00 9.75
CA LEU A 46 -3.65 -29.58 10.89
C LEU A 46 -4.68 -28.59 11.48
N ALA A 47 -4.34 -27.31 11.59
CA ALA A 47 -5.27 -26.28 12.06
C ALA A 47 -6.44 -26.09 11.10
N SER A 48 -6.18 -26.15 9.78
CA SER A 48 -7.21 -26.09 8.75
C SER A 48 -8.11 -27.33 8.78
N ALA A 49 -7.52 -28.53 8.83
CA ALA A 49 -8.27 -29.80 8.85
C ALA A 49 -9.14 -29.95 10.10
N SER A 50 -8.70 -29.41 11.24
CA SER A 50 -9.49 -29.38 12.48
C SER A 50 -10.53 -28.25 12.54
N GLY A 51 -10.64 -27.40 11.49
CA GLY A 51 -11.55 -26.27 11.47
C GLY A 51 -11.19 -25.14 12.45
N ASN A 52 -9.96 -25.13 12.99
CA ASN A 52 -9.52 -24.14 13.97
C ASN A 52 -8.99 -22.87 13.27
N ALA A 53 -9.93 -22.06 12.77
CA ALA A 53 -9.64 -20.81 12.07
C ALA A 53 -8.77 -19.83 12.89
N HIS A 54 -8.99 -19.77 14.21
CA HIS A 54 -8.22 -18.88 15.09
C HIS A 54 -6.74 -19.29 15.19
N LYS A 55 -6.45 -20.59 15.32
CA LYS A 55 -5.08 -21.11 15.32
C LYS A 55 -4.41 -20.86 13.96
N LEU A 56 -5.11 -21.12 12.86
CA LEU A 56 -4.60 -20.88 11.51
C LEU A 56 -4.26 -19.39 11.30
N PHE A 57 -5.16 -18.48 11.64
CA PHE A 57 -4.93 -17.04 11.51
C PHE A 57 -3.73 -16.57 12.33
N ARG A 58 -3.57 -17.07 13.55
CA ARG A 58 -2.41 -16.76 14.40
C ARG A 58 -1.11 -17.24 13.76
N LEU A 59 -1.08 -18.47 13.25
CA LEU A 59 0.09 -19.01 12.56
C LEU A 59 0.47 -18.14 11.36
N ILE A 60 -0.50 -17.76 10.51
CA ILE A 60 -0.28 -16.86 9.35
C ILE A 60 0.30 -15.52 9.79
N ARG A 61 -0.25 -14.93 10.86
CA ARG A 61 0.23 -13.65 11.39
C ARG A 61 1.66 -13.76 11.94
N ASP A 62 2.01 -14.88 12.56
CA ASP A 62 3.32 -15.07 13.18
C ASP A 62 4.42 -15.41 12.16
N THR A 63 4.09 -16.11 11.06
CA THR A 63 4.99 -16.31 9.91
C THR A 63 5.02 -15.14 8.93
N GLY A 64 3.98 -14.31 8.93
CA GLY A 64 3.89 -13.13 8.09
C GLY A 64 5.09 -12.20 8.30
N ASN A 65 5.43 -11.45 7.25
CA ASN A 65 6.57 -10.56 7.25
C ASN A 65 6.34 -9.44 8.28
N LYS A 66 6.87 -9.61 9.49
CA LYS A 66 6.85 -8.57 10.53
C LYS A 66 7.79 -7.48 10.05
N LYS A 67 7.28 -6.49 9.32
CA LYS A 67 8.02 -5.24 9.12
C LYS A 67 8.47 -4.80 10.51
N PRO A 68 9.78 -4.60 10.78
CA PRO A 68 10.14 -3.86 11.97
C PRO A 68 9.37 -2.55 11.85
N CYS A 69 8.48 -2.28 12.80
CA CYS A 69 7.73 -1.04 12.80
C CYS A 69 8.79 0.06 12.84
N VAL A 70 9.08 0.65 11.68
CA VAL A 70 9.95 1.81 11.57
C VAL A 70 9.20 2.86 12.36
N ARG A 71 9.65 3.13 13.59
CA ARG A 71 9.26 4.31 14.33
C ARG A 71 9.91 5.49 13.61
N GLU A 72 9.37 5.81 12.42
CA GLU A 72 9.71 7.04 11.73
C GLU A 72 9.37 8.15 12.72
N THR A 73 10.41 8.80 13.21
CA THR A 73 10.28 9.78 14.25
C THR A 73 9.77 11.03 13.55
N ILE A 74 8.45 11.26 13.64
CA ILE A 74 7.80 12.38 12.98
C ILE A 74 8.19 13.65 13.75
N TYR A 75 8.80 14.60 13.05
CA TYR A 75 9.16 15.90 13.57
C TYR A 75 8.05 16.91 13.28
N GLU A 76 7.76 17.76 14.26
CA GLU A 76 6.90 18.93 14.06
C GLU A 76 7.62 19.95 13.16
N ASN A 77 6.89 20.89 12.53
CA ASN A 77 7.48 21.93 11.67
C ASN A 77 8.57 22.79 12.36
N LYS A 78 8.62 22.75 13.71
CA LYS A 78 9.64 23.41 14.54
C LYS A 78 10.84 22.51 14.90
N GLY A 79 10.91 21.30 14.36
CA GLY A 79 12.00 20.34 14.59
C GLY A 79 11.87 19.49 15.87
N GLU A 80 10.79 19.62 16.63
CA GLU A 80 10.57 18.81 17.83
C GLU A 80 10.03 17.41 17.49
N CYS A 81 10.63 16.37 18.08
CA CYS A 81 10.19 14.99 17.92
C CYS A 81 8.86 14.73 18.66
N ILE A 82 7.85 14.28 17.92
CA ILE A 82 6.54 13.93 18.46
C ILE A 82 6.60 12.53 19.09
N HIS A 83 6.99 12.48 20.37
CA HIS A 83 7.14 11.23 21.13
C HIS A 83 5.85 10.77 21.85
N LYS A 84 4.75 11.56 21.78
CA LYS A 84 3.47 11.25 22.42
C LYS A 84 2.35 11.11 21.39
N LEU A 85 1.65 9.98 21.41
CA LEU A 85 0.52 9.65 20.51
C LEU A 85 -0.56 10.74 20.48
N GLN A 86 -0.87 11.36 21.63
CA GLN A 86 -1.86 12.44 21.69
C GLN A 86 -1.44 13.70 20.90
N ARG A 87 -0.14 14.03 20.85
CA ARG A 87 0.37 15.18 20.10
C ARG A 87 0.37 14.90 18.60
N TRP A 88 0.62 13.65 18.20
CA TRP A 88 0.47 13.19 16.81
C TRP A 88 -0.97 13.32 16.32
N LEU A 89 -1.95 12.82 17.09
CA LEU A 89 -3.37 12.93 16.74
C LEU A 89 -3.82 14.40 16.59
N ARG A 90 -3.33 15.29 17.45
CA ARG A 90 -3.63 16.72 17.37
C ARG A 90 -3.06 17.37 16.10
N CYS A 91 -1.80 17.07 15.75
CA CYS A 91 -1.19 17.56 14.52
C CYS A 91 -1.92 17.07 13.26
N TRP A 92 -2.39 15.82 13.25
CA TRP A 92 -3.21 15.30 12.15
C TRP A 92 -4.55 16.01 12.03
N ALA A 93 -5.23 16.28 13.15
CA ALA A 93 -6.49 17.03 13.14
C ALA A 93 -6.29 18.44 12.55
N GLU A 94 -5.23 19.14 12.97
CA GLU A 94 -4.90 20.48 12.46
C GLU A 94 -4.60 20.47 10.96
N LEU A 95 -3.85 19.49 10.47
CA LEU A 95 -3.57 19.33 9.04
C LEU A 95 -4.84 19.06 8.24
N ILE A 96 -5.73 18.20 8.75
CA ILE A 96 -7.02 17.89 8.11
C ILE A 96 -7.90 19.14 8.05
N HIS A 97 -7.95 19.93 9.14
CA HIS A 97 -8.69 21.20 9.13
C HIS A 97 -8.12 22.19 8.12
N GLN A 98 -6.79 22.31 8.01
CA GLN A 98 -6.17 23.22 7.04
C GLN A 98 -6.38 22.78 5.57
N GLN A 99 -6.34 21.48 5.30
CA GLN A 99 -6.54 20.94 3.94
C GLN A 99 -8.01 20.96 3.50
N LEU A 100 -8.96 20.84 4.44
CA LEU A 100 -10.40 20.81 4.14
C LEU A 100 -11.05 22.19 4.14
N CYS A 101 -10.43 23.21 4.76
CA CYS A 101 -10.89 24.58 4.68
C CYS A 101 -10.35 25.27 3.41
N TRP A 102 -11.05 25.08 2.30
CA TRP A 102 -10.87 25.90 1.09
C TRP A 102 -11.29 27.36 1.40
N PRO A 103 -10.60 28.39 0.85
CA PRO A 103 -11.08 29.76 1.03
C PRO A 103 -12.47 29.86 0.42
N ARG A 104 -13.42 30.37 1.19
CA ARG A 104 -14.80 30.58 0.73
C ARG A 104 -14.73 31.55 -0.45
N ILE A 105 -14.94 31.00 -1.64
CA ILE A 105 -15.10 31.76 -2.89
C ILE A 105 -16.13 32.87 -2.62
N SER A 106 -15.87 34.08 -3.14
CA SER A 106 -16.76 35.25 -2.99
C SER A 106 -18.21 34.88 -3.32
N PRO A 107 -19.21 35.63 -2.81
CA PRO A 107 -20.60 35.29 -3.07
C PRO A 107 -20.81 35.12 -4.59
N PRO A 108 -21.55 34.08 -5.03
CA PRO A 108 -21.82 33.92 -6.44
C PRO A 108 -22.54 35.17 -6.96
N PRO A 109 -22.28 35.61 -8.21
CA PRO A 109 -23.15 36.59 -8.86
C PRO A 109 -24.59 36.05 -8.85
N SER A 110 -25.55 36.98 -8.75
CA SER A 110 -26.99 36.76 -8.63
C SER A 110 -27.53 35.56 -9.43
N PRO A 111 -28.57 34.85 -8.92
CA PRO A 111 -29.07 33.59 -9.48
C PRO A 111 -29.61 33.64 -10.92
N ASP A 112 -29.67 34.80 -11.55
CA ASP A 112 -30.31 34.99 -12.86
C ASP A 112 -29.41 34.67 -14.08
N ALA A 113 -28.16 34.21 -13.88
CA ALA A 113 -27.23 33.95 -14.99
C ALA A 113 -26.99 32.47 -15.33
N CYS A 114 -27.57 31.52 -14.58
CA CYS A 114 -27.22 30.11 -14.77
C CYS A 114 -28.47 29.19 -14.72
N SER A 115 -29.36 29.38 -15.69
CA SER A 115 -30.37 28.37 -16.04
C SER A 115 -30.21 27.96 -17.49
N ALA A 116 -29.03 27.47 -17.85
CA ALA A 116 -28.98 26.49 -18.93
C ALA A 116 -29.36 25.15 -18.29
N PRO A 117 -30.46 24.50 -18.70
CA PRO A 117 -30.76 23.16 -18.21
C PRO A 117 -29.60 22.27 -18.64
N SER A 118 -28.89 21.67 -17.67
CA SER A 118 -27.97 20.58 -17.97
C SER A 118 -28.80 19.47 -18.62
N THR A 119 -28.71 19.36 -19.95
CA THR A 119 -29.36 18.34 -20.78
C THR A 119 -28.69 16.97 -20.56
N VAL A 120 -28.59 16.58 -19.29
CA VAL A 120 -28.16 15.24 -18.90
C VAL A 120 -29.38 14.36 -19.15
N ASP A 121 -29.34 13.60 -20.23
CA ASP A 121 -30.28 12.54 -20.47
C ASP A 121 -30.09 11.48 -19.37
N ILE A 122 -31.09 11.34 -18.49
CA ILE A 122 -31.11 10.37 -17.38
C ILE A 122 -31.69 9.03 -17.87
N SER A 123 -31.89 8.86 -19.19
CA SER A 123 -32.32 7.60 -19.76
C SER A 123 -31.26 6.51 -19.55
N SER A 124 -31.72 5.27 -19.45
CA SER A 124 -30.81 4.12 -19.36
C SER A 124 -29.95 4.06 -20.62
N PRO A 125 -28.61 4.01 -20.52
CA PRO A 125 -27.73 4.03 -21.67
C PRO A 125 -27.98 2.80 -22.56
N THR A 126 -27.95 3.01 -23.88
CA THR A 126 -28.16 1.93 -24.85
C THR A 126 -26.92 1.04 -24.95
N GLU A 127 -27.10 -0.24 -25.28
CA GLU A 127 -25.98 -1.20 -25.38
C GLU A 127 -24.90 -0.74 -26.37
N GLU A 128 -25.31 -0.09 -27.45
CA GLU A 128 -24.43 0.47 -28.48
C GLU A 128 -23.63 1.68 -27.98
N GLU A 129 -24.19 2.47 -27.06
CA GLU A 129 -23.51 3.59 -26.43
C GLU A 129 -22.44 3.09 -25.46
N VAL A 130 -22.80 2.13 -24.60
CA VAL A 130 -21.86 1.47 -23.69
C VAL A 130 -20.73 0.81 -24.47
N SER A 131 -21.04 0.08 -25.55
CA SER A 131 -20.04 -0.58 -26.41
C SER A 131 -19.12 0.40 -27.15
N ARG A 132 -19.63 1.59 -27.53
CA ARG A 132 -18.81 2.65 -28.13
C ARG A 132 -17.85 3.25 -27.10
N GLU A 133 -18.35 3.61 -25.91
CA GLU A 133 -17.51 4.17 -24.85
C GLU A 133 -16.43 3.19 -24.40
N LEU A 134 -16.76 1.91 -24.23
CA LEU A 134 -15.78 0.87 -23.90
C LEU A 134 -14.68 0.74 -24.97
N ARG A 135 -15.03 0.91 -26.25
CA ARG A 135 -14.07 0.94 -27.36
C ARG A 135 -13.18 2.19 -27.34
N LEU A 136 -13.72 3.34 -26.95
CA LEU A 136 -12.97 4.60 -26.81
C LEU A 136 -12.05 4.58 -25.59
N LEU A 137 -12.53 4.07 -24.46
CA LEU A 137 -11.75 3.82 -23.24
C LEU A 137 -10.56 2.90 -23.51
N LYS A 138 -10.78 1.77 -24.21
CA LYS A 138 -9.69 0.86 -24.62
C LYS A 138 -8.67 1.50 -25.56
N ARG A 139 -9.03 2.60 -26.22
CA ARG A 139 -8.14 3.36 -27.12
C ARG A 139 -7.57 4.63 -26.47
N HIS A 140 -7.78 4.84 -25.17
CA HIS A 140 -7.40 6.06 -24.42
C HIS A 140 -7.96 7.36 -25.02
N LYS A 141 -9.15 7.29 -25.63
CA LYS A 141 -9.76 8.40 -26.40
C LYS A 141 -11.12 8.84 -25.89
N SER A 142 -11.65 8.21 -24.83
CA SER A 142 -12.92 8.64 -24.22
C SER A 142 -12.72 9.99 -23.52
N PRO A 143 -13.39 11.07 -23.96
CA PRO A 143 -13.52 12.29 -23.17
C PRO A 143 -14.36 11.98 -21.93
N GLY A 144 -14.08 12.62 -20.80
CA GLY A 144 -14.99 12.52 -19.66
C GLY A 144 -16.39 13.06 -20.02
N LEU A 145 -17.38 12.84 -19.15
CA LEU A 145 -18.73 13.40 -19.29
C LEU A 145 -18.74 14.94 -19.37
N ASP A 146 -17.64 15.55 -18.92
CA ASP A 146 -17.30 16.96 -19.02
C ASP A 146 -16.80 17.40 -20.42
N GLY A 147 -16.70 16.47 -21.39
CA GLY A 147 -16.19 16.71 -22.73
C GLY A 147 -14.68 17.00 -22.79
N LEU A 148 -13.96 16.78 -21.68
CA LEU A 148 -12.55 17.12 -21.60
C LEU A 148 -11.68 16.00 -22.18
N LEU A 149 -10.77 16.39 -23.08
CA LEU A 149 -9.83 15.47 -23.71
C LEU A 149 -8.79 14.99 -22.70
N PRO A 150 -8.42 13.70 -22.69
CA PRO A 150 -7.37 13.15 -21.82
C PRO A 150 -6.01 13.86 -21.91
N ALA A 151 -5.75 14.59 -22.99
CA ALA A 151 -4.54 15.38 -23.19
C ALA A 151 -4.37 16.51 -22.16
N LEU A 152 -5.46 17.04 -21.60
CA LEU A 152 -5.41 18.10 -20.59
C LEU A 152 -4.74 17.63 -19.28
N PHE A 153 -4.78 16.32 -19.01
CA PHE A 153 -4.22 15.72 -17.80
C PHE A 153 -2.75 15.29 -17.93
N LYS A 154 -2.11 15.56 -19.08
CA LYS A 154 -0.72 15.14 -19.32
C LYS A 154 0.35 16.18 -18.98
N ASP A 155 -0.02 17.42 -18.66
CA ASP A 155 0.95 18.49 -18.42
C ASP A 155 1.39 18.66 -16.94
N ASP A 156 0.94 17.78 -16.02
CA ASP A 156 1.39 17.82 -14.62
C ASP A 156 2.06 16.50 -14.20
N ASP A 157 3.31 16.31 -14.62
CA ASP A 157 4.23 15.22 -14.20
C ASP A 157 4.64 15.28 -12.71
N ALA A 158 3.91 16.02 -11.87
CA ALA A 158 4.18 16.11 -10.44
C ALA A 158 2.90 15.99 -9.62
N ARG A 159 2.73 14.80 -9.01
CA ARG A 159 1.84 14.46 -7.88
C ARG A 159 0.48 13.84 -8.24
N CYS A 160 0.50 12.63 -8.78
CA CYS A 160 -0.63 11.70 -8.66
C CYS A 160 -0.20 10.44 -7.88
N LEU A 161 -0.21 10.57 -6.55
CA LEU A 161 -0.19 9.41 -5.65
C LEU A 161 -1.51 8.64 -5.83
N ARG A 162 -1.41 7.56 -6.60
CA ARG A 162 -2.19 6.31 -6.63
C ARG A 162 -3.23 6.13 -5.50
N ILE A 163 -4.38 6.79 -5.59
CA ILE A 163 -5.60 6.44 -4.85
C ILE A 163 -6.26 5.27 -5.60
N ASN A 164 -5.71 4.05 -5.45
CA ASN A 164 -6.33 2.82 -5.96
C ASN A 164 -6.02 1.62 -5.06
N PHE A 165 -6.26 1.78 -3.75
CA PHE A 165 -6.15 0.65 -2.80
C PHE A 165 -7.28 0.56 -1.75
N LEU A 166 -8.37 1.32 -1.87
CA LEU A 166 -9.42 1.34 -0.83
C LEU A 166 -10.86 1.06 -1.29
N ILE A 167 -11.09 0.52 -2.49
CA ILE A 167 -12.45 0.13 -2.95
C ILE A 167 -12.52 -1.36 -3.36
N SER A 168 -11.88 -2.25 -2.60
CA SER A 168 -12.08 -3.71 -2.80
C SER A 168 -12.20 -4.50 -1.49
N ASN A 169 -12.56 -3.86 -0.38
CA ASN A 169 -12.74 -4.55 0.90
C ASN A 169 -13.96 -4.08 1.71
N GLN A 170 -15.00 -3.64 1.02
CA GLN A 170 -16.33 -3.45 1.61
C GLN A 170 -17.36 -3.78 0.54
N LEU A 171 -17.60 -5.08 0.32
CA LEU A 171 -18.86 -5.69 -0.11
C LEU A 171 -18.58 -7.17 -0.37
N GLU A 172 -18.59 -7.96 0.69
CA GLU A 172 -19.06 -9.36 0.68
C GLU A 172 -19.28 -9.78 2.14
N TYR A 173 -20.57 -9.91 2.48
CA TYR A 173 -21.24 -10.50 3.64
C TYR A 173 -20.46 -10.80 4.94
#